data_AF-A0AAD0PUE4-F1
#
_entry.id   AF-A0AAD0PUE4-F1
#
_cell.length_a   1.000
_cell.length_b   1.000
_cell.length_c   1.000
_cell.angle_alpha   90.00
_cell.angle_beta   90.00
_cell.angle_gamma   90.00
#
_symmetry.space_group_name_H-M   'P 1'
#
loop_
_entity.id
_entity.type
_entity.pdbx_description
1 polymer ?
#
loop_
_entity_poly.entity_id
_entity_poly.type
_entity_poly.pdbx_seq_one_letter_code
_entity_poly.pdbx_strand_id
1 'polypeptide(L)'
;MFPCTILEKLFDEYNPDAPEAFSPEVLLNAAKLAEEWLMGFADETDPGNRALACLVSHGDIENDTRLNFAFSLALCTPSESTGRLFHAFIHHFSIHARIIGACVADLTKNLAPHVQIDAFRAFDALPEKRLYKLARAAYQVSEEDVRLAALASDNLKVFINTLEEGSPGQREVSIKALARFAINEESHIYRALIQSAQDEYDLVFCRLLKLRDQLGDEYTNGIELSNHSGLAPVLIPKKGLQLVRPSLNQYPPVHRTKEFTKALKSNPIPLVAMFYKSRADIVLIKSENLRYVDELTRAFLDAGVRAELIVHQGLIWEGGSAAQLMRALDNLGKLSPLKQRYYQVAYKAYFAQFTAEQIINACADNKAMLAAYNITGDKAFLQAGSDLMRASAMASDLGL
;
A
#
# COMPACT_ATOMS: atom_id res chain seq x y z
N MET A 1 5.27 -25.48 39.44
CA MET A 1 3.87 -25.91 39.27
C MET A 1 3.38 -25.21 38.02
N PHE A 2 3.18 -25.94 36.91
CA PHE A 2 2.36 -25.40 35.80
C PHE A 2 1.01 -25.06 36.42
N PRO A 3 0.36 -23.91 36.15
CA PRO A 3 -0.99 -23.66 36.63
C PRO A 3 -1.95 -24.59 35.86
N CYS A 4 -1.79 -25.90 36.10
CA CYS A 4 -2.25 -27.02 35.30
C CYS A 4 -3.76 -27.04 35.21
N THR A 5 -4.50 -26.68 36.26
CA THR A 5 -5.95 -26.87 36.22
C THR A 5 -6.67 -25.96 35.23
N ILE A 6 -6.19 -24.73 34.98
CA ILE A 6 -6.85 -23.82 34.03
C ILE A 6 -6.33 -24.03 32.61
N LEU A 7 -5.01 -24.10 32.44
CA LEU A 7 -4.40 -24.26 31.13
C LEU A 7 -4.66 -25.66 30.53
N GLU A 8 -4.62 -26.73 31.33
CA GLU A 8 -4.97 -28.08 30.85
C GLU A 8 -6.45 -28.18 30.56
N LYS A 9 -7.32 -27.64 31.43
CA LYS A 9 -8.76 -27.63 31.16
C LYS A 9 -9.07 -26.94 29.84
N LEU A 10 -8.43 -25.81 29.56
CA LEU A 10 -8.60 -25.10 28.30
C LEU A 10 -8.00 -25.86 27.12
N PHE A 11 -6.92 -26.61 27.32
CA PHE A 11 -6.34 -27.47 26.28
C PHE A 11 -7.29 -28.64 25.95
N ASP A 12 -7.85 -29.30 26.95
CA ASP A 12 -8.80 -30.40 26.79
C ASP A 12 -10.12 -29.94 26.14
N GLU A 13 -10.58 -28.72 26.47
CA GLU A 13 -11.74 -28.07 25.84
C GLU A 13 -11.41 -27.49 24.45
N TYR A 14 -10.14 -27.30 24.11
CA TYR A 14 -9.72 -26.76 22.83
C TYR A 14 -9.86 -27.80 21.73
N ASN A 15 -10.95 -27.72 20.97
CA ASN A 15 -11.10 -28.45 19.73
C ASN A 15 -10.89 -27.52 18.52
N PRO A 16 -9.82 -27.69 17.73
CA PRO A 16 -9.58 -26.87 16.54
C PRO A 16 -10.65 -27.05 15.46
N ASP A 17 -11.35 -28.19 15.44
CA ASP A 17 -12.41 -28.52 14.46
C ASP A 17 -13.82 -28.14 14.95
N ALA A 18 -13.97 -27.87 16.24
CA ALA A 18 -15.24 -27.42 16.84
C ALA A 18 -14.96 -26.51 18.05
N PRO A 19 -14.49 -25.27 17.81
CA PRO A 19 -14.15 -24.37 18.91
C PRO A 19 -15.43 -24.00 19.66
N GLU A 20 -15.65 -24.57 20.83
CA GLU A 20 -16.58 -23.97 21.78
C GLU A 20 -16.07 -22.55 22.07
N ALA A 21 -16.98 -21.57 22.06
CA ALA A 21 -16.62 -20.18 22.25
C ALA A 21 -16.15 -19.99 23.70
N PHE A 22 -14.83 -20.02 23.92
CA PHE A 22 -14.26 -19.62 25.20
C PHE A 22 -14.70 -18.21 25.55
N SER A 23 -15.11 -17.98 26.79
CA SER A 23 -15.38 -16.62 27.23
C SER A 23 -14.09 -15.78 27.11
N PRO A 24 -14.15 -14.55 26.58
CA PRO A 24 -12.97 -13.71 26.39
C PRO A 24 -12.14 -13.50 27.66
N GLU A 25 -12.81 -13.37 28.81
CA GLU A 25 -12.15 -13.19 30.12
C GLU A 25 -11.31 -14.40 30.53
N VAL A 26 -11.82 -15.62 30.32
CA VAL A 26 -11.08 -16.86 30.63
C VAL A 26 -9.84 -16.97 29.76
N LEU A 27 -9.94 -16.65 28.46
CA LEU A 27 -8.81 -16.70 27.55
C LEU A 27 -7.75 -15.63 27.88
N LEU A 28 -8.16 -14.41 28.24
CA LEU A 28 -7.22 -13.37 28.68
C LEU A 28 -6.48 -13.76 29.98
N ASN A 29 -7.19 -14.34 30.95
CA ASN A 29 -6.57 -14.85 32.17
C ASN A 29 -5.61 -16.00 31.87
N ALA A 30 -5.99 -16.91 30.98
CA ALA A 30 -5.14 -18.02 30.55
C ALA A 30 -3.90 -17.53 29.78
N ALA A 31 -4.03 -16.51 28.93
CA ALA A 31 -2.90 -15.90 28.24
C ALA A 31 -1.85 -15.36 29.21
N LYS A 32 -2.29 -14.65 30.25
CA LYS A 32 -1.41 -14.14 31.31
C LYS A 32 -0.74 -15.27 32.09
N LEU A 33 -1.50 -16.29 32.48
CA LEU A 33 -0.96 -17.46 33.18
C LEU A 33 0.06 -18.23 32.33
N ALA A 34 -0.21 -18.36 31.03
CA ALA A 34 0.69 -19.01 30.09
C ALA A 34 2.00 -18.22 29.94
N GLU A 35 1.93 -16.88 29.83
CA GLU A 35 3.12 -16.02 29.81
C GLU A 35 3.92 -16.17 31.11
N GLU A 36 3.29 -16.02 32.27
CA GLU A 36 3.94 -16.16 33.58
C GLU A 36 4.62 -17.52 33.75
N TRP A 37 3.94 -18.60 33.33
CA TRP A 37 4.48 -19.95 33.39
C TRP A 37 5.70 -20.12 32.47
N LEU A 38 5.61 -19.73 31.20
CA LEU A 38 6.72 -19.81 30.24
C LEU A 38 7.92 -18.98 30.69
N MET A 39 7.66 -17.78 31.23
CA MET A 39 8.68 -16.89 31.76
C MET A 39 9.44 -17.48 32.96
N GLY A 40 8.83 -18.42 33.70
CA GLY A 40 9.49 -19.16 34.77
C GLY A 40 10.69 -20.00 34.32
N PHE A 41 10.82 -20.30 33.02
CA PHE A 41 11.95 -21.05 32.45
C PHE A 41 12.90 -20.18 31.63
N ALA A 42 12.62 -18.89 31.46
CA ALA A 42 13.31 -18.04 30.49
C ALA A 42 14.83 -17.90 30.73
N ASP A 43 15.29 -18.09 31.97
CA ASP A 43 16.70 -17.98 32.36
C ASP A 43 17.43 -19.35 32.41
N GLU A 44 16.74 -20.44 32.06
CA GLU A 44 17.34 -21.78 31.99
C GLU A 44 18.22 -21.93 30.74
N THR A 45 19.17 -22.87 30.76
CA THR A 45 20.08 -23.11 29.61
C THR A 45 19.36 -23.62 28.35
N ASP A 46 18.25 -24.35 28.54
CA ASP A 46 17.39 -24.82 27.46
C ASP A 46 15.91 -24.69 27.87
N PRO A 47 15.34 -23.47 27.80
CA PRO A 47 14.02 -23.18 28.33
C PRO A 47 12.92 -24.08 27.76
N GLY A 48 13.00 -24.40 26.45
CA GLY A 48 12.04 -25.24 25.76
C GLY A 48 12.04 -26.67 26.29
N ASN A 49 13.21 -27.31 26.36
CA ASN A 49 13.31 -28.68 26.88
C ASN A 49 12.97 -28.76 28.38
N ARG A 50 13.26 -27.71 29.16
CA ARG A 50 12.89 -27.65 30.58
C ARG A 50 11.39 -27.53 30.77
N ALA A 51 10.73 -26.70 29.97
CA ALA A 51 9.28 -26.58 29.95
C ALA A 51 8.61 -27.92 29.53
N LEU A 52 9.15 -28.59 28.50
CA LEU A 52 8.69 -29.93 28.09
C LEU A 52 8.89 -30.98 29.17
N ALA A 53 10.05 -31.04 29.81
CA ALA A 53 10.32 -31.97 30.90
C ALA A 53 9.37 -31.75 32.09
N CYS A 54 8.98 -30.50 32.34
CA CYS A 54 7.97 -30.17 33.34
C CYS A 54 6.58 -30.71 32.97
N LEU A 55 6.20 -30.72 31.69
CA LEU A 55 4.95 -31.34 31.23
C LEU A 55 5.02 -32.88 31.29
N VAL A 56 6.11 -33.48 30.82
CA VAL A 56 6.34 -34.94 30.81
C VAL A 56 6.26 -35.54 32.22
N SER A 57 6.75 -34.83 33.25
CA SER A 57 6.70 -35.32 34.62
C SER A 57 5.28 -35.44 35.19
N HIS A 58 4.27 -34.90 34.50
CA HIS A 58 2.85 -35.03 34.84
C HIS A 58 2.15 -36.21 34.12
N GLY A 59 2.82 -36.91 33.20
CA GLY A 59 2.38 -38.20 32.65
C GLY A 59 1.63 -38.16 31.31
N ASP A 60 1.64 -37.05 30.60
CA ASP A 60 0.84 -36.85 29.38
C ASP A 60 1.56 -37.20 28.06
N ILE A 61 0.77 -37.53 27.03
CA ILE A 61 1.25 -38.06 25.72
C ILE A 61 1.44 -36.94 24.65
N GLU A 62 0.89 -35.72 24.85
CA GLU A 62 0.93 -34.63 23.85
C GLU A 62 1.65 -33.36 24.34
N ASN A 63 2.81 -33.54 24.98
CA ASN A 63 3.52 -32.44 25.65
C ASN A 63 3.96 -31.31 24.69
N ASP A 64 4.35 -31.64 23.46
CA ASP A 64 4.71 -30.63 22.46
C ASP A 64 3.51 -29.79 22.02
N THR A 65 2.34 -30.42 21.86
CA THR A 65 1.10 -29.73 21.50
C THR A 65 0.66 -28.79 22.62
N ARG A 66 0.72 -29.26 23.88
CA ARG A 66 0.44 -28.46 25.08
C ARG A 66 1.38 -27.26 25.20
N LEU A 67 2.69 -27.46 24.97
CA LEU A 67 3.65 -26.36 24.99
C LEU A 67 3.35 -25.34 23.89
N ASN A 68 3.05 -25.79 22.66
CA ASN A 68 2.66 -24.90 21.58
C ASN A 68 1.35 -24.16 21.87
N PHE A 69 0.39 -24.79 22.54
CA PHE A 69 -0.85 -24.16 23.01
C PHE A 69 -0.56 -23.07 24.05
N ALA A 70 0.31 -23.32 25.02
CA ALA A 70 0.73 -22.31 26.00
C ALA A 70 1.38 -21.09 25.33
N PHE A 71 2.28 -21.30 24.36
CA PHE A 71 2.81 -20.19 23.56
C PHE A 71 1.71 -19.44 22.81
N SER A 72 0.76 -20.16 22.23
CA SER A 72 -0.34 -19.55 21.47
C SER A 72 -1.24 -18.70 22.35
N LEU A 73 -1.54 -19.16 23.57
CA LEU A 73 -2.27 -18.37 24.58
C LEU A 73 -1.48 -17.13 24.99
N ALA A 74 -0.19 -17.26 25.32
CA ALA A 74 0.64 -16.11 25.70
C ALA A 74 0.66 -15.03 24.60
N LEU A 75 0.81 -15.44 23.33
CA LEU A 75 0.80 -14.53 22.18
C LEU A 75 -0.58 -13.93 21.88
N CYS A 76 -1.67 -14.44 22.46
CA CYS A 76 -2.98 -13.81 22.35
C CYS A 76 -3.08 -12.50 23.17
N THR A 77 -2.14 -12.22 24.09
CA THR A 77 -2.10 -10.96 24.84
C THR A 77 -0.68 -10.38 24.87
N PRO A 78 -0.19 -9.83 23.74
CA PRO A 78 1.18 -9.32 23.68
C PRO A 78 1.46 -8.27 24.76
N SER A 79 2.48 -8.52 25.57
CA SER A 79 2.97 -7.65 26.64
C SER A 79 4.41 -7.19 26.39
N GLU A 80 4.97 -6.40 27.30
CA GLU A 80 6.40 -6.05 27.34
C GLU A 80 7.31 -7.28 27.45
N SER A 81 6.83 -8.37 28.08
CA SER A 81 7.57 -9.63 28.24
C SER A 81 7.61 -10.48 26.98
N THR A 82 6.74 -10.20 26.00
CA THR A 82 6.74 -10.89 24.68
C THR A 82 8.14 -10.91 24.05
N GLY A 83 8.88 -9.80 24.15
CA GLY A 83 10.23 -9.69 23.63
C GLY A 83 11.20 -10.70 24.26
N ARG A 84 11.14 -10.85 25.58
CA ARG A 84 11.95 -11.80 26.35
C ARG A 84 11.54 -13.24 26.05
N LEU A 85 10.24 -13.51 25.88
CA LEU A 85 9.74 -14.83 25.50
C LEU A 85 10.32 -15.29 24.15
N PHE A 86 10.26 -14.45 23.11
CA PHE A 86 10.86 -14.78 21.80
C PHE A 86 12.37 -14.99 21.87
N HIS A 87 13.07 -14.21 22.71
CA HIS A 87 14.51 -14.32 22.87
C HIS A 87 14.91 -15.63 23.58
N ALA A 88 14.30 -15.92 24.73
CA ALA A 88 14.61 -17.10 25.53
C ALA A 88 14.28 -18.41 24.79
N PHE A 89 13.16 -18.43 24.07
CA PHE A 89 12.67 -19.62 23.35
C PHE A 89 12.96 -19.58 21.85
N ILE A 90 14.03 -18.89 21.43
CA ILE A 90 14.37 -18.71 20.01
C ILE A 90 14.46 -20.04 19.24
N HIS A 91 15.02 -21.09 19.87
CA HIS A 91 15.12 -22.42 19.27
C HIS A 91 13.75 -23.06 19.07
N HIS A 92 12.88 -23.01 20.07
CA HIS A 92 11.51 -23.52 20.00
C HIS A 92 10.70 -22.81 18.90
N PHE A 93 10.74 -21.47 18.88
CA PHE A 93 10.08 -20.69 17.83
C PHE A 93 10.64 -20.97 16.43
N SER A 94 11.94 -21.24 16.30
CA SER A 94 12.53 -21.56 14.99
C SER A 94 11.94 -22.82 14.34
N ILE A 95 11.46 -23.76 15.16
CA ILE A 95 10.86 -25.02 14.72
C ILE A 95 9.33 -24.90 14.63
N HIS A 96 8.69 -24.30 15.65
CA HIS A 96 7.23 -24.39 15.84
C HIS A 96 6.45 -23.11 15.54
N ALA A 97 7.08 -21.97 15.19
CA ALA A 97 6.38 -20.70 15.04
C ALA A 97 5.17 -20.75 14.10
N ARG A 98 5.21 -21.55 13.02
CA ARG A 98 4.06 -21.69 12.11
C ARG A 98 2.87 -22.41 12.74
N ILE A 99 3.13 -23.44 13.54
CA ILE A 99 2.10 -24.22 14.25
C ILE A 99 1.49 -23.33 15.33
N ILE A 100 2.34 -22.66 16.11
CA ILE A 100 1.92 -21.66 17.10
C ILE A 100 1.04 -20.60 16.43
N GLY A 101 1.46 -20.05 15.29
CA GLY A 101 0.69 -19.03 14.60
C GLY A 101 -0.66 -19.49 14.04
N ALA A 102 -0.80 -20.77 13.71
CA ALA A 102 -2.11 -21.31 13.32
C ALA A 102 -3.06 -21.31 14.53
N CYS A 103 -2.58 -21.77 15.68
CA CYS A 103 -3.34 -21.80 16.92
C CYS A 103 -3.66 -20.39 17.44
N VAL A 104 -2.72 -19.44 17.41
CA VAL A 104 -2.99 -18.02 17.72
C VAL A 104 -4.13 -17.48 16.87
N ALA A 105 -4.10 -17.75 15.56
CA ALA A 105 -5.13 -17.27 14.66
C ALA A 105 -6.52 -17.88 14.93
N ASP A 106 -6.57 -19.15 15.34
CA ASP A 106 -7.83 -19.81 15.69
C ASP A 106 -8.37 -19.32 17.04
N LEU A 107 -7.52 -19.17 18.06
CA LEU A 107 -7.89 -18.57 19.35
C LEU A 107 -8.36 -17.11 19.19
N THR A 108 -7.73 -16.33 18.31
CA THR A 108 -8.11 -14.93 18.03
C THR A 108 -9.53 -14.82 17.46
N LYS A 109 -10.00 -15.81 16.69
CA LYS A 109 -11.38 -15.79 16.15
C LYS A 109 -12.42 -15.83 17.27
N ASN A 110 -12.17 -16.59 18.34
CA ASN A 110 -13.08 -16.74 19.47
C ASN A 110 -13.15 -15.47 20.34
N LEU A 111 -12.13 -14.61 20.26
CA LEU A 111 -12.10 -13.33 20.98
C LEU A 111 -12.89 -12.23 20.27
N ALA A 112 -13.00 -12.30 18.94
CA ALA A 112 -13.69 -11.28 18.17
C ALA A 112 -15.23 -11.39 18.33
N PRO A 113 -15.97 -10.27 18.44
CA PRO A 113 -15.50 -8.88 18.37
C PRO A 113 -15.11 -8.27 19.73
N HIS A 114 -15.25 -9.02 20.83
CA HIS A 114 -15.13 -8.50 22.20
C HIS A 114 -13.71 -8.05 22.57
N VAL A 115 -12.70 -8.79 22.11
CA VAL A 115 -11.28 -8.48 22.30
C VAL A 115 -10.59 -8.65 20.95
N GLN A 116 -9.74 -7.69 20.59
CA GLN A 116 -8.93 -7.80 19.38
C GLN A 116 -7.45 -7.75 19.74
N ILE A 117 -6.69 -8.69 19.19
CA ILE A 117 -5.28 -8.85 19.45
C ILE A 117 -4.51 -7.91 18.53
N ASP A 118 -3.76 -6.98 19.12
CA ASP A 118 -2.83 -6.14 18.37
C ASP A 118 -1.44 -6.78 18.36
N ALA A 119 -1.16 -7.55 17.31
CA ALA A 119 0.13 -8.18 17.10
C ALA A 119 1.26 -7.15 16.97
N PHE A 120 0.96 -5.90 16.63
CA PHE A 120 1.97 -4.84 16.49
C PHE A 120 2.72 -4.60 17.80
N ARG A 121 2.04 -4.69 18.94
CA ARG A 121 2.65 -4.58 20.28
C ARG A 121 3.76 -5.61 20.51
N ALA A 122 3.61 -6.81 19.96
CA ALA A 122 4.64 -7.84 20.05
C ALA A 122 5.93 -7.40 19.34
N PHE A 123 5.81 -6.84 18.13
CA PHE A 123 6.96 -6.38 17.35
C PHE A 123 7.70 -5.21 18.00
N ASP A 124 6.97 -4.31 18.65
CA ASP A 124 7.56 -3.20 19.40
C ASP A 124 8.36 -3.69 20.62
N ALA A 125 7.86 -4.72 21.31
CA ALA A 125 8.54 -5.35 22.44
C ALA A 125 9.80 -6.15 22.05
N LEU A 126 9.97 -6.56 20.78
CA LEU A 126 11.14 -7.33 20.35
C LEU A 126 12.44 -6.51 20.48
N PRO A 127 13.50 -7.08 21.08
CA PRO A 127 14.78 -6.37 21.24
C PRO A 127 15.63 -6.38 19.97
N GLU A 128 15.49 -7.41 19.13
CA GLU A 128 16.42 -7.69 18.03
C GLU A 128 15.70 -8.03 16.73
N LYS A 129 16.24 -7.54 15.60
CA LYS A 129 15.72 -7.76 14.25
C LYS A 129 15.59 -9.24 13.87
N ARG A 130 16.50 -10.11 14.30
CA ARG A 130 16.46 -11.55 13.96
C ARG A 130 15.16 -12.23 14.44
N LEU A 131 14.53 -11.71 15.49
CA LEU A 131 13.30 -12.25 16.05
C LEU A 131 12.05 -11.88 15.23
N TYR A 132 12.12 -10.86 14.36
CA TYR A 132 10.98 -10.42 13.55
C TYR A 132 10.50 -11.51 12.60
N LYS A 133 11.42 -12.31 12.03
CA LYS A 133 11.04 -13.43 11.15
C LYS A 133 10.23 -14.48 11.92
N LEU A 134 10.61 -14.76 13.17
CA LEU A 134 9.91 -15.71 14.04
C LEU A 134 8.55 -15.16 14.47
N ALA A 135 8.49 -13.90 14.90
CA ALA A 135 7.24 -13.25 15.27
C ALA A 135 6.25 -13.17 14.10
N ARG A 136 6.72 -12.86 12.88
CA ARG A 136 5.88 -12.91 11.67
C ARG A 136 5.26 -14.28 11.43
N ALA A 137 6.03 -15.35 11.63
CA ALA A 137 5.51 -16.71 11.50
C ALA A 137 4.52 -17.05 12.62
N ALA A 138 4.81 -16.63 13.86
CA ALA A 138 3.98 -16.86 15.05
C ALA A 138 2.69 -16.03 15.08
N TYR A 139 2.61 -14.92 14.34
CA TYR A 139 1.38 -14.14 14.16
C TYR A 139 0.75 -14.32 12.78
N GLN A 140 1.39 -15.07 11.88
CA GLN A 140 0.98 -15.24 10.47
C GLN A 140 0.73 -13.91 9.75
N VAL A 141 1.64 -12.95 9.90
CA VAL A 141 1.56 -11.61 9.28
C VAL A 141 2.73 -11.39 8.31
N SER A 142 2.51 -10.60 7.26
CA SER A 142 3.55 -10.30 6.28
C SER A 142 4.52 -9.24 6.81
N GLU A 143 5.72 -9.15 6.22
CA GLU A 143 6.67 -8.08 6.55
C GLU A 143 6.16 -6.70 6.13
N GLU A 144 5.46 -6.66 4.99
CA GLU A 144 4.86 -5.44 4.49
C GLU A 144 3.79 -4.92 5.47
N ASP A 145 2.93 -5.78 6.02
CA ASP A 145 1.93 -5.37 7.01
C ASP A 145 2.58 -4.80 8.27
N VAL A 146 3.64 -5.43 8.79
CA VAL A 146 4.38 -4.92 9.95
C VAL A 146 5.01 -3.56 9.63
N ARG A 147 5.57 -3.38 8.44
CA ARG A 147 6.17 -2.12 7.98
C ARG A 147 5.14 -0.99 7.90
N LEU A 148 3.96 -1.28 7.35
CA LEU A 148 2.88 -0.29 7.21
C LEU A 148 2.22 0.01 8.55
N ALA A 149 2.10 -0.97 9.43
CA ALA A 149 1.66 -0.76 10.80
C ALA A 149 2.63 0.17 11.55
N ALA A 150 3.94 -0.01 11.35
CA ALA A 150 4.95 0.87 11.92
C ALA A 150 4.86 2.30 11.38
N LEU A 151 4.62 2.48 10.07
CA LEU A 151 4.38 3.79 9.47
C LEU A 151 3.14 4.47 10.05
N ALA A 152 2.02 3.73 10.15
CA ALA A 152 0.77 4.29 10.65
C ALA A 152 0.84 4.70 12.13
N SER A 153 1.69 4.04 12.91
CA SER A 153 1.93 4.32 14.34
C SER A 153 3.18 5.17 14.59
N ASP A 154 3.85 5.67 13.55
CA ASP A 154 5.14 6.40 13.60
C ASP A 154 6.24 5.72 14.46
N ASN A 155 6.28 4.38 14.47
CA ASN A 155 7.26 3.63 15.24
C ASN A 155 8.52 3.35 14.42
N LEU A 156 9.50 4.23 14.53
CA LEU A 156 10.77 4.15 13.80
C LEU A 156 11.54 2.86 14.07
N LYS A 157 11.54 2.37 15.32
CA LYS A 157 12.26 1.15 15.74
C LYS A 157 11.73 -0.05 14.96
N VAL A 158 10.42 -0.27 14.98
CA VAL A 158 9.79 -1.39 14.28
C VAL A 158 9.98 -1.25 12.78
N PHE A 159 9.82 -0.05 12.23
CA PHE A 159 9.99 0.21 10.82
C PHE A 159 11.39 -0.18 10.31
N ILE A 160 12.47 0.29 10.95
CA ILE A 160 13.85 -0.03 10.56
C ILE A 160 14.10 -1.54 10.62
N ASN A 161 13.55 -2.23 11.63
CA ASN A 161 13.71 -3.69 11.75
C ASN A 161 13.00 -4.48 10.65
N THR A 162 12.03 -3.89 9.93
CA THR A 162 11.40 -4.50 8.74
C THR A 162 12.21 -4.36 7.46
N LEU A 163 13.33 -3.65 7.50
CA LEU A 163 14.16 -3.37 6.33
C LEU A 163 15.41 -4.24 6.33
N GLU A 164 15.75 -4.85 5.20
CA GLU A 164 17.01 -5.58 5.05
C GLU A 164 18.21 -4.63 5.08
N GLU A 165 19.20 -4.90 5.92
CA GLU A 165 20.38 -4.04 6.05
C GLU A 165 21.30 -4.21 4.84
N GLY A 166 21.74 -3.09 4.26
CA GLY A 166 22.70 -3.11 3.14
C GLY A 166 22.12 -3.58 1.81
N SER A 167 20.81 -3.81 1.73
CA SER A 167 20.12 -4.12 0.48
C SER A 167 20.04 -2.87 -0.40
N PRO A 168 20.51 -2.91 -1.67
CA PRO A 168 20.38 -1.78 -2.60
C PRO A 168 18.93 -1.31 -2.79
N GLY A 169 17.95 -2.20 -2.61
CA GLY A 169 16.52 -1.90 -2.72
C GLY A 169 15.87 -1.33 -1.46
N GLN A 170 16.59 -1.27 -0.33
CA GLN A 170 16.04 -0.83 0.96
C GLN A 170 15.42 0.57 0.87
N ARG A 171 16.12 1.51 0.21
CA ARG A 171 15.65 2.88 0.03
C ARG A 171 14.36 2.93 -0.78
N GLU A 172 14.32 2.22 -1.91
CA GLU A 172 13.15 2.15 -2.77
C GLU A 172 11.94 1.57 -2.03
N VAL A 173 12.13 0.48 -1.29
CA VAL A 173 11.09 -0.14 -0.47
C VAL A 173 10.55 0.83 0.59
N SER A 174 11.44 1.56 1.26
CA SER A 174 11.08 2.51 2.31
C SER A 174 10.27 3.69 1.77
N ILE A 175 10.72 4.30 0.67
CA ILE A 175 10.04 5.43 0.03
C ILE A 175 8.69 5.00 -0.55
N LYS A 176 8.61 3.82 -1.20
CA LYS A 176 7.34 3.28 -1.70
C LYS A 176 6.34 3.01 -0.58
N ALA A 177 6.80 2.51 0.57
CA ALA A 177 5.93 2.29 1.73
C ALA A 177 5.43 3.63 2.30
N LEU A 178 6.32 4.61 2.49
CA LEU A 178 5.98 5.95 2.97
C LEU A 178 4.99 6.67 2.03
N ALA A 179 5.13 6.47 0.72
CA ALA A 179 4.23 7.04 -0.30
C ALA A 179 2.76 6.59 -0.18
N ARG A 180 2.46 5.54 0.59
CA ARG A 180 1.08 5.06 0.82
C ARG A 180 0.31 5.91 1.82
N PHE A 181 1.00 6.78 2.57
CA PHE A 181 0.43 7.64 3.60
C PHE A 181 0.46 9.12 3.19
N ALA A 182 -0.28 9.95 3.93
CA ALA A 182 -0.16 11.40 3.81
C ALA A 182 1.22 11.87 4.33
N ILE A 183 1.78 12.94 3.74
CA ILE A 183 3.04 13.51 4.22
C ILE A 183 2.83 14.09 5.62
N ASN A 184 3.66 13.66 6.55
CA ASN A 184 3.76 14.24 7.88
C ASN A 184 5.24 14.52 8.19
N GLU A 185 5.66 15.77 8.06
CA GLU A 185 7.05 16.19 8.30
C GLU A 185 7.47 16.07 9.78
N GLU A 186 6.51 15.90 10.69
CA GLU A 186 6.76 15.68 12.12
C GLU A 186 7.03 14.22 12.47
N SER A 187 6.68 13.28 11.57
CA SER A 187 6.93 11.85 11.76
C SER A 187 8.43 11.57 11.91
N HIS A 188 8.77 10.74 12.90
CA HIS A 188 10.13 10.27 13.12
C HIS A 188 10.62 9.45 11.91
N ILE A 189 9.74 8.64 11.31
CA ILE A 189 10.06 7.87 10.11
C ILE A 189 10.29 8.80 8.91
N TYR A 190 9.44 9.83 8.71
CA TYR A 190 9.64 10.79 7.65
C TYR A 190 11.01 11.48 7.76
N ARG A 191 11.34 12.03 8.93
CA ARG A 191 12.62 12.71 9.17
C ARG A 191 13.83 11.80 9.03
N ALA A 192 13.68 10.51 9.36
CA ALA A 192 14.74 9.53 9.21
C ALA A 192 15.00 9.19 7.72
N LEU A 193 13.95 9.14 6.90
CA LEU A 193 14.04 8.71 5.49
C LEU A 193 14.25 9.85 4.50
N ILE A 194 13.65 11.02 4.74
CA ILE A 194 13.65 12.16 3.81
C ILE A 194 14.68 13.17 4.30
N GLN A 195 15.91 13.06 3.79
CA GLN A 195 17.05 13.87 4.23
C GLN A 195 17.55 14.83 3.15
N SER A 196 17.10 14.64 1.90
CA SER A 196 17.53 15.41 0.74
C SER A 196 16.37 15.78 -0.17
N ALA A 197 16.59 16.77 -1.04
CA ALA A 197 15.63 17.13 -2.08
C ALA A 197 15.35 15.97 -3.07
N GLN A 198 16.31 15.04 -3.24
CA GLN A 198 16.10 13.85 -4.06
C GLN A 198 15.12 12.88 -3.40
N ASP A 199 15.17 12.73 -2.07
CA ASP A 199 14.23 11.87 -1.34
C ASP A 199 12.79 12.40 -1.43
N GLU A 200 12.62 13.73 -1.28
CA GLU A 200 11.32 14.37 -1.50
C GLU A 200 10.81 14.14 -2.93
N TYR A 201 11.68 14.27 -3.93
CA TYR A 201 11.35 14.00 -5.32
C TYR A 201 10.93 12.54 -5.55
N ASP A 202 11.70 11.59 -5.01
CA ASP A 202 11.42 10.15 -5.12
C ASP A 202 10.08 9.80 -4.44
N LEU A 203 9.77 10.43 -3.30
CA LEU A 203 8.51 10.28 -2.61
C LEU A 203 7.34 10.79 -3.45
N VAL A 204 7.45 11.99 -4.04
CA VAL A 204 6.42 12.53 -4.95
C VAL A 204 6.24 11.62 -6.16
N PHE A 205 7.33 11.11 -6.74
CA PHE A 205 7.28 10.17 -7.85
C PHE A 205 6.49 8.90 -7.47
N CYS A 206 6.77 8.31 -6.30
CA CYS A 206 6.05 7.13 -5.82
C CYS A 206 4.57 7.42 -5.54
N ARG A 207 4.24 8.58 -4.97
CA ARG A 207 2.84 8.99 -4.72
C ARG A 207 2.06 9.20 -6.01
N LEU A 208 2.70 9.73 -7.06
CA LEU A 208 2.07 9.86 -8.36
C LEU A 208 1.87 8.51 -9.07
N LEU A 209 2.77 7.53 -8.86
CA LEU A 209 2.54 6.16 -9.31
C LEU A 209 1.27 5.59 -8.67
N LYS A 210 1.12 5.75 -7.35
CA LYS A 210 -0.09 5.32 -6.64
C LYS A 210 -1.34 6.04 -7.13
N LEU A 211 -1.25 7.35 -7.34
CA LEU A 211 -2.35 8.14 -7.91
C LEU A 211 -2.78 7.61 -9.28
N ARG A 212 -1.82 7.19 -10.13
CA ARG A 212 -2.09 6.58 -11.44
C ARG A 212 -2.78 5.23 -11.29
N ASP A 213 -2.29 4.35 -10.41
CA ASP A 213 -2.89 3.02 -10.16
C ASP A 213 -4.34 3.14 -9.68
N GLN A 214 -4.61 4.12 -8.81
CA GLN A 214 -5.95 4.41 -8.27
C GLN A 214 -6.99 4.84 -9.31
N LEU A 215 -6.57 5.30 -10.50
CA LEU A 215 -7.51 5.65 -11.56
C LEU A 215 -8.26 4.42 -12.11
N GLY A 216 -7.65 3.24 -12.03
CA GLY A 216 -8.31 1.97 -12.37
C GLY A 216 -9.03 1.30 -11.20
N ASP A 217 -8.80 1.76 -9.97
CA ASP A 217 -9.36 1.17 -8.74
C ASP A 217 -10.21 2.22 -7.97
N GLU A 218 -10.25 2.14 -6.65
CA GLU A 218 -10.83 3.13 -5.77
C GLU A 218 -9.90 4.35 -5.65
N TYR A 219 -10.42 5.50 -6.05
CA TYR A 219 -9.65 6.75 -6.03
C TYR A 219 -9.59 7.33 -4.62
N THR A 220 -8.39 7.58 -4.12
CA THR A 220 -8.12 8.08 -2.75
C THR A 220 -7.02 9.14 -2.76
N ASN A 221 -7.01 10.01 -3.78
CA ASN A 221 -6.11 11.17 -3.84
C ASN A 221 -4.60 10.83 -3.82
N GLY A 222 -4.23 9.58 -4.14
CA GLY A 222 -2.85 9.08 -4.09
C GLY A 222 -2.38 8.72 -2.68
N ILE A 223 -3.31 8.51 -1.74
CA ILE A 223 -3.05 8.08 -0.36
C ILE A 223 -3.88 6.83 -0.12
N GLU A 224 -3.21 5.70 0.15
CA GLU A 224 -3.90 4.42 0.30
C GLU A 224 -4.34 4.16 1.74
N LEU A 225 -3.60 4.66 2.72
CA LEU A 225 -3.76 4.29 4.12
C LEU A 225 -3.79 5.54 5.01
N SER A 226 -4.70 5.53 5.98
CA SER A 226 -4.75 6.54 7.03
C SER A 226 -3.74 6.22 8.14
N ASN A 227 -3.22 7.28 8.79
CA ASN A 227 -2.48 7.10 10.03
C ASN A 227 -3.38 6.51 11.11
N HIS A 228 -2.79 5.75 12.04
CA HIS A 228 -3.54 5.18 13.13
C HIS A 228 -3.94 6.27 14.14
N SER A 229 -5.22 6.33 14.50
CA SER A 229 -5.78 7.41 15.32
C SER A 229 -6.69 6.92 16.46
N GLY A 230 -6.68 5.62 16.75
CA GLY A 230 -7.67 5.00 17.63
C GLY A 230 -7.09 3.99 18.61
N LEU A 231 -7.99 3.22 19.22
CA LEU A 231 -7.69 2.10 20.12
C LEU A 231 -7.73 0.73 19.41
N ALA A 232 -8.12 0.72 18.13
CA ALA A 232 -8.23 -0.50 17.35
C ALA A 232 -6.84 -1.09 17.05
N PRO A 233 -6.68 -2.41 16.97
CA PRO A 233 -5.41 -3.02 16.60
C PRO A 233 -5.00 -2.58 15.20
N VAL A 234 -3.73 -2.24 15.02
CA VAL A 234 -3.18 -1.91 13.70
C VAL A 234 -2.89 -3.18 12.91
N LEU A 235 -2.56 -4.27 13.61
CA LEU A 235 -2.17 -5.54 13.02
C LEU A 235 -2.86 -6.70 13.74
N ILE A 236 -3.72 -7.44 13.04
CA ILE A 236 -4.41 -8.62 13.60
C ILE A 236 -3.73 -9.90 13.11
N PRO A 237 -3.50 -10.91 13.98
CA PRO A 237 -2.95 -12.20 13.57
C PRO A 237 -3.73 -12.82 12.40
N LYS A 238 -3.03 -13.38 11.41
CA LYS A 238 -3.55 -13.97 10.15
C LYS A 238 -4.33 -13.03 9.23
N LYS A 239 -5.03 -12.01 9.75
CA LYS A 239 -5.76 -11.02 8.95
C LYS A 239 -4.85 -9.93 8.38
N GLY A 240 -3.73 -9.64 9.05
CA GLY A 240 -2.78 -8.63 8.63
C GLY A 240 -3.23 -7.21 9.00
N LEU A 241 -2.80 -6.23 8.19
CA LEU A 241 -3.00 -4.81 8.45
C LEU A 241 -4.48 -4.42 8.46
N GLN A 242 -4.92 -3.66 9.48
CA GLN A 242 -6.32 -3.24 9.65
C GLN A 242 -6.52 -1.73 9.47
N LEU A 243 -5.73 -1.11 8.60
CA LEU A 243 -5.85 0.32 8.32
C LEU A 243 -6.97 0.62 7.33
N VAL A 244 -7.64 1.74 7.55
CA VAL A 244 -8.75 2.19 6.71
C VAL A 244 -8.23 3.11 5.59
N ARG A 245 -8.78 2.92 4.40
CA ARG A 245 -8.56 3.83 3.26
C ARG A 245 -9.15 5.21 3.59
N PRO A 246 -8.40 6.30 3.37
CA PRO A 246 -8.91 7.63 3.70
C PRO A 246 -10.05 8.04 2.77
N SER A 247 -10.96 8.87 3.28
CA SER A 247 -11.93 9.54 2.43
C SER A 247 -11.26 10.66 1.60
N LEU A 248 -11.85 11.01 0.45
CA LEU A 248 -11.31 12.04 -0.45
C LEU A 248 -11.13 13.43 0.19
N ASN A 249 -11.85 13.72 1.28
CA ASN A 249 -11.81 15.01 1.94
C ASN A 249 -10.86 15.03 3.15
N GLN A 250 -10.30 13.86 3.54
CA GLN A 250 -9.47 13.74 4.72
C GLN A 250 -8.08 14.35 4.52
N TYR A 251 -7.53 14.22 3.32
CA TYR A 251 -6.19 14.69 2.99
C TYR A 251 -6.16 15.41 1.64
N PRO A 252 -5.31 16.44 1.48
CA PRO A 252 -5.15 17.11 0.20
C PRO A 252 -4.57 16.13 -0.85
N PRO A 253 -5.05 16.18 -2.11
CA PRO A 253 -4.51 15.35 -3.17
C PRO A 253 -3.07 15.70 -3.48
N VAL A 254 -2.28 14.69 -3.87
CA VAL A 254 -0.84 14.80 -4.18
C VAL A 254 -0.56 16.01 -5.07
N HIS A 255 -1.36 16.22 -6.11
CA HIS A 255 -1.14 17.26 -7.10
C HIS A 255 -1.47 18.69 -6.65
N ARG A 256 -2.06 18.86 -5.47
CA ARG A 256 -2.29 20.16 -4.83
C ARG A 256 -1.29 20.46 -3.73
N THR A 257 -0.31 19.59 -3.51
CA THR A 257 0.74 19.77 -2.50
C THR A 257 1.88 20.65 -3.01
N LYS A 258 2.62 21.28 -2.10
CA LYS A 258 3.77 22.14 -2.47
C LYS A 258 4.92 21.29 -3.00
N GLU A 259 5.09 20.10 -2.46
CA GLU A 259 6.14 19.13 -2.80
C GLU A 259 5.99 18.69 -4.25
N PHE A 260 4.76 18.47 -4.72
CA PHE A 260 4.47 18.17 -6.12
C PHE A 260 4.96 19.27 -7.07
N THR A 261 4.63 20.54 -6.77
CA THR A 261 5.07 21.68 -7.59
C THR A 261 6.60 21.82 -7.56
N LYS A 262 7.23 21.62 -6.40
CA LYS A 262 8.69 21.67 -6.23
C LYS A 262 9.37 20.57 -7.06
N ALA A 263 8.86 19.34 -7.02
CA ALA A 263 9.37 18.21 -7.77
C ALA A 263 9.27 18.43 -9.29
N LEU A 264 8.15 18.98 -9.78
CA LEU A 264 7.98 19.33 -11.19
C LEU A 264 8.94 20.42 -11.66
N LYS A 265 9.19 21.44 -10.83
CA LYS A 265 10.17 22.49 -11.15
C LYS A 265 11.61 21.97 -11.18
N SER A 266 11.91 20.96 -10.38
CA SER A 266 13.24 20.35 -10.32
C SER A 266 13.52 19.45 -11.51
N ASN A 267 12.64 18.48 -11.79
CA ASN A 267 12.82 17.55 -12.89
C ASN A 267 11.46 17.03 -13.41
N PRO A 268 10.82 17.71 -14.38
CA PRO A 268 9.47 17.34 -14.82
C PRO A 268 9.45 16.09 -15.69
N ILE A 269 10.54 15.76 -16.39
CA ILE A 269 10.54 14.71 -17.44
C ILE A 269 10.15 13.33 -16.87
N PRO A 270 10.77 12.81 -15.80
CA PRO A 270 10.42 11.48 -15.29
C PRO A 270 9.01 11.44 -14.70
N LEU A 271 8.54 12.52 -14.08
CA LEU A 271 7.18 12.60 -13.52
C LEU A 271 6.12 12.58 -14.62
N VAL A 272 6.34 13.35 -15.69
CA VAL A 272 5.46 13.36 -16.87
C VAL A 272 5.48 11.99 -17.55
N ALA A 273 6.67 11.44 -17.81
CA ALA A 273 6.80 10.13 -18.44
C ALA A 273 6.13 9.04 -17.60
N MET A 274 6.32 9.05 -16.28
CA MET A 274 5.69 8.08 -15.40
C MET A 274 4.17 8.18 -15.44
N PHE A 275 3.60 9.38 -15.37
CA PHE A 275 2.15 9.53 -15.31
C PHE A 275 1.48 9.31 -16.67
N TYR A 276 2.01 9.91 -17.75
CA TYR A 276 1.33 9.97 -19.04
C TYR A 276 1.75 8.91 -20.05
N LYS A 277 2.84 8.16 -19.82
CA LYS A 277 3.28 7.12 -20.76
C LYS A 277 2.11 6.20 -21.12
N SER A 278 1.82 6.12 -22.41
CA SER A 278 0.85 5.20 -22.96
C SER A 278 1.25 3.77 -22.58
N ARG A 279 0.41 3.13 -21.79
CA ARG A 279 0.54 1.74 -21.35
C ARG A 279 -0.77 1.02 -21.68
N ALA A 280 -0.72 -0.30 -21.72
CA ALA A 280 -1.92 -1.12 -21.90
C ALA A 280 -2.97 -0.85 -20.80
N ASP A 281 -2.51 -0.48 -19.60
CA ASP A 281 -3.32 -0.21 -18.40
C ASP A 281 -4.25 1.01 -18.50
N ILE A 282 -4.04 1.96 -19.43
CA ILE A 282 -4.92 3.13 -19.57
C ILE A 282 -6.37 2.71 -19.90
N VAL A 283 -6.54 1.54 -20.51
CA VAL A 283 -7.86 0.96 -20.80
C VAL A 283 -8.61 0.55 -19.52
N LEU A 284 -7.91 0.36 -18.41
CA LEU A 284 -8.49 -0.02 -17.11
C LEU A 284 -8.97 1.19 -16.30
N ILE A 285 -8.73 2.42 -16.76
CA ILE A 285 -9.18 3.62 -16.06
C ILE A 285 -10.71 3.68 -16.07
N LYS A 286 -11.32 3.81 -14.89
CA LYS A 286 -12.77 3.97 -14.76
C LYS A 286 -13.18 5.34 -15.30
N SER A 287 -14.25 5.38 -16.09
CA SER A 287 -14.72 6.63 -16.74
C SER A 287 -15.01 7.75 -15.74
N GLU A 288 -15.52 7.42 -14.55
CA GLU A 288 -15.77 8.36 -13.45
C GLU A 288 -14.49 9.02 -12.90
N ASN A 289 -13.34 8.36 -13.03
CA ASN A 289 -12.04 8.85 -12.57
C ASN A 289 -11.35 9.77 -13.57
N LEU A 290 -11.86 9.90 -14.81
CA LEU A 290 -11.26 10.78 -15.84
C LEU A 290 -11.26 12.26 -15.43
N ARG A 291 -12.22 12.70 -14.60
CA ARG A 291 -12.20 14.05 -14.02
C ARG A 291 -10.93 14.33 -13.22
N TYR A 292 -10.40 13.33 -12.53
CA TYR A 292 -9.18 13.48 -11.74
C TYR A 292 -7.93 13.51 -12.62
N VAL A 293 -7.96 12.86 -13.79
CA VAL A 293 -6.92 13.02 -14.81
C VAL A 293 -6.90 14.46 -15.31
N ASP A 294 -8.06 15.06 -15.56
CA ASP A 294 -8.14 16.47 -15.97
C ASP A 294 -7.58 17.40 -14.89
N GLU A 295 -7.99 17.21 -13.64
CA GLU A 295 -7.49 18.00 -12.49
C GLU A 295 -5.98 17.90 -12.36
N LEU A 296 -5.44 16.68 -12.41
CA LEU A 296 -4.01 16.46 -12.35
C LEU A 296 -3.29 17.09 -13.55
N THR A 297 -3.82 16.95 -14.76
CA THR A 297 -3.22 17.53 -15.97
C THR A 297 -3.16 19.05 -15.89
N ARG A 298 -4.22 19.69 -15.38
CA ARG A 298 -4.19 21.13 -15.09
C ARG A 298 -3.11 21.46 -14.07
N ALA A 299 -2.98 20.70 -12.98
CA ALA A 299 -1.93 20.92 -11.99
C ALA A 299 -0.50 20.81 -12.55
N PHE A 300 -0.24 19.88 -13.50
CA PHE A 300 1.04 19.85 -14.22
C PHE A 300 1.26 21.13 -15.03
N LEU A 301 0.26 21.56 -15.80
CA LEU A 301 0.34 22.78 -16.62
C LEU A 301 0.53 24.04 -15.77
N ASP A 302 -0.21 24.16 -14.67
CA ASP A 302 -0.15 25.27 -13.71
C ASP A 302 1.20 25.34 -12.99
N ALA A 303 1.84 24.19 -12.76
CA ALA A 303 3.20 24.12 -12.24
C ALA A 303 4.29 24.54 -13.26
N GLY A 304 3.91 24.84 -14.51
CA GLY A 304 4.79 25.30 -15.58
C GLY A 304 5.26 24.19 -16.53
N VAL A 305 4.70 22.99 -16.46
CA VAL A 305 5.02 21.91 -17.40
C VAL A 305 4.43 22.26 -18.76
N ARG A 306 5.26 22.30 -19.80
CA ARG A 306 4.79 22.57 -21.17
C ARG A 306 3.88 21.44 -21.66
N ALA A 307 2.72 21.77 -22.22
CA ALA A 307 1.79 20.80 -22.80
C ALA A 307 2.45 19.90 -23.86
N GLU A 308 3.37 20.46 -24.64
CA GLU A 308 4.20 19.73 -25.61
C GLU A 308 5.00 18.59 -24.97
N LEU A 309 5.55 18.79 -23.76
CA LEU A 309 6.28 17.76 -23.04
C LEU A 309 5.36 16.60 -22.65
N ILE A 310 4.14 16.92 -22.20
CA ILE A 310 3.12 15.92 -21.83
C ILE A 310 2.71 15.07 -23.04
N VAL A 311 2.41 15.73 -24.17
CA VAL A 311 2.05 15.05 -25.42
C VAL A 311 3.21 14.17 -25.92
N HIS A 312 4.44 14.70 -25.90
CA HIS A 312 5.62 13.98 -26.37
C HIS A 312 5.91 12.74 -25.52
N GLN A 313 6.01 12.90 -24.20
CA GLN A 313 6.33 11.80 -23.27
C GLN A 313 5.18 10.81 -23.13
N GLY A 314 3.94 11.25 -23.35
CA GLY A 314 2.75 10.42 -23.23
C GLY A 314 2.56 9.45 -24.40
N LEU A 315 2.65 9.96 -25.63
CA LEU A 315 2.19 9.23 -26.82
C LEU A 315 3.23 9.02 -27.92
N ILE A 316 4.19 9.94 -28.06
CA ILE A 316 5.11 9.92 -29.21
C ILE A 316 6.37 9.10 -28.89
N TRP A 317 6.84 9.13 -27.63
CA TRP A 317 8.02 8.44 -27.08
C TRP A 317 8.95 7.80 -28.14
N GLU A 318 9.71 8.65 -28.82
CA GLU A 318 10.96 8.31 -29.49
C GLU A 318 12.01 9.32 -29.02
N GLY A 319 13.28 8.94 -28.90
CA GLY A 319 14.38 9.77 -28.38
C GLY A 319 14.76 10.98 -29.25
N GLY A 320 13.77 11.65 -29.85
CA GLY A 320 13.89 12.81 -30.72
C GLY A 320 13.29 14.08 -30.12
N SER A 321 13.43 15.17 -30.87
CA SER A 321 12.99 16.51 -30.51
C SER A 321 11.49 16.61 -30.26
N ALA A 322 11.10 17.75 -29.68
CA ALA A 322 9.75 18.15 -29.31
C ALA A 322 8.64 17.68 -30.29
N ALA A 323 7.44 17.39 -29.76
CA ALA A 323 6.33 16.83 -30.53
C ALA A 323 6.06 17.65 -31.80
N GLN A 324 6.28 17.07 -32.97
CA GLN A 324 5.84 17.67 -34.22
C GLN A 324 4.31 17.57 -34.31
N LEU A 325 3.62 18.68 -34.56
CA LEU A 325 2.14 18.77 -34.57
C LEU A 325 1.49 17.63 -35.36
N MET A 326 2.02 17.32 -36.55
CA MET A 326 1.54 16.22 -37.40
C MET A 326 1.63 14.85 -36.70
N ARG A 327 2.77 14.54 -36.05
CA ARG A 327 2.94 13.27 -35.30
C ARG A 327 2.02 13.22 -34.07
N ALA A 328 1.82 14.35 -33.40
CA ALA A 328 0.93 14.44 -32.25
C ALA A 328 -0.52 14.16 -32.64
N LEU A 329 -0.97 14.71 -33.78
CA LEU A 329 -2.30 14.51 -34.35
C LEU A 329 -2.52 13.09 -34.87
N ASP A 330 -1.55 12.53 -35.60
CA ASP A 330 -1.61 11.16 -36.11
C ASP A 330 -1.72 10.13 -34.97
N ASN A 331 -0.88 10.26 -33.93
CA ASN A 331 -0.96 9.39 -32.76
C ASN A 331 -2.29 9.56 -32.01
N LEU A 332 -2.79 10.79 -31.88
CA LEU A 332 -4.06 11.06 -31.24
C LEU A 332 -5.24 10.40 -31.99
N GLY A 333 -5.27 10.50 -33.32
CA GLY A 333 -6.31 9.91 -34.17
C GLY A 333 -6.36 8.37 -34.10
N LYS A 334 -5.25 7.73 -33.73
CA LYS A 334 -5.15 6.27 -33.54
C LYS A 334 -5.66 5.79 -32.17
N LEU A 335 -5.88 6.70 -31.22
CA LEU A 335 -6.35 6.35 -29.88
C LEU A 335 -7.85 6.04 -29.86
N SER A 336 -8.24 5.15 -28.95
CA SER A 336 -9.66 4.96 -28.61
C SER A 336 -10.24 6.21 -27.94
N PRO A 337 -11.57 6.41 -27.96
CA PRO A 337 -12.21 7.58 -27.33
C PRO A 337 -11.83 7.78 -25.86
N LEU A 338 -11.73 6.69 -25.08
CA LEU A 338 -11.30 6.75 -23.69
C LEU A 338 -9.87 7.30 -23.54
N LYS A 339 -8.95 6.85 -24.40
CA LYS A 339 -7.56 7.33 -24.41
C LYS A 339 -7.48 8.78 -24.89
N GLN A 340 -8.27 9.17 -25.90
CA GLN A 340 -8.38 10.58 -26.30
C GLN A 340 -8.86 11.45 -25.14
N ARG A 341 -9.85 10.97 -24.37
CA ARG A 341 -10.36 11.66 -23.18
C ARG A 341 -9.29 11.82 -22.09
N TYR A 342 -8.48 10.79 -21.86
CA TYR A 342 -7.35 10.84 -20.91
C TYR A 342 -6.34 11.95 -21.24
N TYR A 343 -6.01 12.16 -22.52
CA TYR A 343 -5.06 13.19 -22.93
C TYR A 343 -5.72 14.55 -23.28
N GLN A 344 -7.04 14.70 -23.13
CA GLN A 344 -7.79 15.83 -23.67
C GLN A 344 -7.26 17.19 -23.17
N VAL A 345 -7.02 17.34 -21.87
CA VAL A 345 -6.55 18.61 -21.30
C VAL A 345 -5.16 18.98 -21.83
N ALA A 346 -4.25 17.99 -21.94
CA ALA A 346 -2.90 18.21 -22.44
C ALA A 346 -2.92 18.64 -23.92
N TYR A 347 -3.69 17.94 -24.76
CA TYR A 347 -3.82 18.30 -26.17
C TYR A 347 -4.53 19.63 -26.39
N LYS A 348 -5.55 19.95 -25.59
CA LYS A 348 -6.21 21.25 -25.67
C LYS A 348 -5.22 22.40 -25.40
N ALA A 349 -4.38 22.27 -24.37
CA ALA A 349 -3.34 23.24 -24.07
C ALA A 349 -2.21 23.28 -25.12
N TYR A 350 -1.90 22.13 -25.74
CA TYR A 350 -0.93 22.06 -26.83
C TYR A 350 -1.44 22.71 -28.11
N PHE A 351 -2.68 22.42 -28.51
CA PHE A 351 -3.33 22.98 -29.70
C PHE A 351 -3.59 24.48 -29.62
N ALA A 352 -3.74 25.04 -28.42
CA ALA A 352 -3.88 26.49 -28.24
C ALA A 352 -2.66 27.30 -28.76
N GLN A 353 -1.55 26.64 -29.06
CA GLN A 353 -0.34 27.26 -29.63
C GLN A 353 -0.37 27.37 -31.16
N PHE A 354 -1.38 26.78 -31.81
CA PHE A 354 -1.50 26.71 -33.26
C PHE A 354 -2.83 27.29 -33.73
N THR A 355 -2.86 27.78 -34.96
CA THR A 355 -4.12 28.17 -35.60
C THR A 355 -4.90 26.93 -36.06
N ALA A 356 -6.22 27.06 -36.20
CA ALA A 356 -7.06 25.99 -36.73
C ALA A 356 -6.55 25.51 -38.11
N GLU A 357 -6.13 26.43 -38.97
CA GLU A 357 -5.57 26.11 -40.29
C GLU A 357 -4.26 25.31 -40.22
N GLN A 358 -3.36 25.66 -39.29
CA GLN A 358 -2.14 24.88 -39.06
C GLN A 358 -2.45 23.46 -38.60
N ILE A 359 -3.45 23.28 -37.73
CA ILE A 359 -3.90 21.97 -37.25
C ILE A 359 -4.53 21.17 -38.39
N ILE A 360 -5.41 21.78 -39.20
CA ILE A 360 -6.04 21.15 -40.37
C ILE A 360 -4.97 20.65 -41.35
N ASN A 361 -4.01 21.51 -41.70
CA ASN A 361 -2.93 21.17 -42.64
C ASN A 361 -1.99 20.08 -42.12
N ALA A 362 -1.92 19.90 -40.80
CA ALA A 362 -1.10 18.87 -40.16
C ALA A 362 -1.86 17.55 -39.92
N CYS A 363 -3.17 17.48 -40.17
CA CYS A 363 -3.94 16.24 -40.03
C CYS A 363 -3.71 15.33 -41.24
N ALA A 364 -3.16 14.14 -41.00
CA ALA A 364 -2.90 13.15 -42.05
C ALA A 364 -4.18 12.44 -42.54
N ASP A 365 -5.21 12.32 -41.69
CA ASP A 365 -6.47 11.65 -42.02
C ASP A 365 -7.69 12.23 -41.26
N ASN A 366 -8.88 11.71 -41.61
CA ASN A 366 -10.14 12.08 -40.97
C ASN A 366 -10.20 11.71 -39.47
N LYS A 367 -9.42 10.72 -39.01
CA LYS A 367 -9.44 10.29 -37.60
C LYS A 367 -8.68 11.29 -36.74
N ALA A 368 -7.53 11.76 -37.20
CA ALA A 368 -6.77 12.83 -36.56
C ALA A 368 -7.61 14.12 -36.49
N MET A 369 -8.32 14.45 -37.57
CA MET A 369 -9.21 15.61 -37.61
C MET A 369 -10.41 15.46 -36.68
N LEU A 370 -11.04 14.28 -36.63
CA LEU A 370 -12.13 13.98 -35.70
C LEU A 370 -11.68 14.08 -34.24
N ALA A 371 -10.49 13.57 -33.93
CA ALA A 371 -9.95 13.67 -32.58
C ALA A 371 -9.63 15.12 -32.19
N ALA A 372 -9.09 15.92 -33.12
CA ALA A 372 -8.88 17.35 -32.90
C ALA A 372 -10.21 18.08 -32.62
N TYR A 373 -11.26 17.77 -33.37
CA TYR A 373 -12.62 18.25 -33.11
C TYR A 373 -13.11 17.85 -31.72
N ASN A 374 -13.06 16.56 -31.37
CA ASN A 374 -13.56 16.06 -30.09
C ASN A 374 -12.85 16.69 -28.88
N ILE A 375 -11.58 17.05 -29.01
CA ILE A 375 -10.81 17.69 -27.93
C ILE A 375 -11.13 19.19 -27.80
N THR A 376 -11.25 19.89 -28.92
CA THR A 376 -11.31 21.36 -28.96
C THR A 376 -12.74 21.90 -29.01
N GLY A 377 -13.67 21.16 -29.63
CA GLY A 377 -15.00 21.61 -30.00
C GLY A 377 -15.04 22.60 -31.17
N ASP A 378 -13.92 22.81 -31.88
CA ASP A 378 -13.84 23.79 -32.96
C ASP A 378 -14.48 23.27 -34.25
N LYS A 379 -15.55 23.95 -34.69
CA LYS A 379 -16.32 23.59 -35.89
C LYS A 379 -15.52 23.74 -37.18
N ALA A 380 -14.42 24.50 -37.20
CA ALA A 380 -13.55 24.61 -38.38
C ALA A 380 -13.03 23.22 -38.83
N PHE A 381 -12.75 22.33 -37.87
CA PHE A 381 -12.32 20.96 -38.17
C PHE A 381 -13.42 20.13 -38.84
N LEU A 382 -14.68 20.29 -38.42
CA LEU A 382 -15.82 19.64 -39.07
C LEU A 382 -16.04 20.14 -40.49
N GLN A 383 -15.84 21.44 -40.73
CA GLN A 383 -16.03 22.07 -42.03
C GLN A 383 -14.97 21.66 -43.04
N ALA A 384 -13.72 21.49 -42.59
CA ALA A 384 -12.63 20.98 -43.42
C ALA A 384 -12.71 19.47 -43.67
N GLY A 385 -13.48 18.75 -42.83
CA GLY A 385 -13.60 17.30 -42.86
C GLY A 385 -14.54 16.72 -43.92
N SER A 386 -14.32 15.44 -44.24
CA SER A 386 -15.20 14.67 -45.13
C SER A 386 -16.61 14.44 -44.54
N ASP A 387 -17.57 14.05 -45.39
CA ASP A 387 -18.93 13.68 -44.93
C ASP A 387 -18.91 12.53 -43.92
N LEU A 388 -18.01 11.56 -44.08
CA LEU A 388 -17.85 10.44 -43.15
C LEU A 388 -17.39 10.91 -41.77
N MET A 389 -16.45 11.86 -41.72
CA MET A 389 -15.99 12.46 -40.47
C MET A 389 -17.13 13.21 -39.78
N ARG A 390 -17.90 14.02 -40.54
CA ARG A 390 -19.06 14.76 -40.00
C ARG A 390 -20.13 13.81 -39.46
N ALA A 391 -20.44 12.73 -40.16
CA ALA A 391 -21.37 11.70 -39.69
C ALA A 391 -20.87 11.04 -38.39
N SER A 392 -19.58 10.75 -38.29
CA SER A 392 -18.96 10.14 -37.11
C SER A 392 -18.98 11.08 -35.90
N ALA A 393 -18.72 12.38 -36.13
CA ALA A 393 -18.82 13.41 -35.10
C ALA A 393 -20.26 13.54 -34.58
N MET A 394 -21.24 13.61 -35.49
CA MET A 394 -22.66 13.66 -35.12
C MET A 394 -23.10 12.42 -34.33
N ALA A 395 -22.65 11.22 -34.72
CA ALA A 395 -22.95 10.00 -33.95
C ALA A 395 -22.38 10.09 -32.53
N SER A 396 -21.11 10.49 -32.39
CA SER A 396 -20.45 10.66 -31.09
C SER A 396 -21.13 11.72 -30.21
N ASP A 397 -21.50 12.87 -30.78
CA ASP A 397 -22.19 13.96 -30.05
C ASP A 397 -23.58 13.55 -29.56
N LEU A 398 -24.24 12.63 -30.28
CA LEU A 398 -25.53 12.05 -29.92
C LEU A 398 -25.40 10.84 -28.97
N GLY A 399 -24.17 10.40 -28.66
CA GLY A 399 -23.90 9.22 -27.82
C GLY A 399 -24.25 7.89 -28.49
N LEU A 400 -24.21 7.84 -29.83
CA LEU A 400 -24.57 6.69 -30.67
C LEU A 400 -23.40 5.74 -30.96
#